data_AF-A0A7J8LKW4-F1
#
_entry.id   AF-A0A7J8LKW4-F1
#
_cell.length_a   1.000
_cell.length_b   1.000
_cell.length_c   1.000
_cell.angle_alpha   90.00
_cell.angle_beta   90.00
_cell.angle_gamma   90.00
#
_symmetry.space_group_name_H-M   'P 1'
#
loop_
_entity.id
_entity.type
_entity.pdbx_description
1 polymer ?
#
loop_
_entity_poly.entity_id
_entity_poly.type
_entity_poly.pdbx_seq_one_letter_code
_entity_poly.pdbx_strand_id
1 'polypeptide(L)' 'RISGLIYEETRGVLKIFLENVIRDAVTYTEHARRKTVTAMDVVYALKRQGRTLYGFGG' A
#
# COMPACT_ATOMS: atom_id res chain seq x y z
N ARG A 1 -10.81 7.41 -27.10
CA ARG A 1 -9.37 7.05 -27.03
C ARG A 1 -8.79 7.78 -25.83
N ILE A 2 -8.15 7.09 -24.89
CA ILE A 2 -7.54 7.72 -23.71
C ILE A 2 -6.25 8.43 -24.18
N SER A 3 -6.00 9.66 -23.71
CA SER A 3 -4.81 10.44 -24.06
C SER A 3 -3.54 9.72 -23.61
N GLY A 4 -2.48 9.76 -24.43
CA GLY A 4 -1.20 9.12 -24.12
C GLY A 4 -0.55 9.63 -22.82
N LEU A 5 -0.86 10.87 -22.43
CA LEU A 5 -0.36 11.48 -21.19
C LEU A 5 -0.93 10.83 -19.92
N ILE A 6 -2.11 10.19 -20.02
CA ILE A 6 -2.78 9.56 -18.88
C ILE A 6 -1.95 8.40 -18.31
N TYR A 7 -1.17 7.69 -19.14
CA TYR A 7 -0.35 6.58 -18.65
C TYR A 7 0.75 7.06 -17.70
N GLU A 8 1.45 8.13 -18.03
CA GLU A 8 2.50 8.68 -17.17
C GLU A 8 1.92 9.33 -15.92
N GLU A 9 0.83 10.07 -16.06
CA GLU A 9 0.14 10.68 -14.93
C GLU A 9 -0.38 9.62 -13.93
N THR A 10 -1.06 8.58 -14.43
CA THR A 10 -1.57 7.50 -13.58
C THR A 10 -0.45 6.68 -12.93
N ARG A 11 0.67 6.45 -13.62
CA ARG A 11 1.85 5.81 -13.02
C ARG A 11 2.45 6.65 -11.90
N GLY A 12 2.52 7.96 -12.07
CA GLY A 12 2.99 8.89 -11.03
C GLY A 12 2.13 8.80 -9.77
N VAL A 13 0.81 8.86 -9.93
CA VAL A 13 -0.14 8.72 -8.81
C VAL A 13 -0.03 7.35 -8.14
N LEU A 14 0.07 6.27 -8.92
CA LEU A 14 0.21 4.92 -8.39
C LEU A 14 1.50 4.75 -7.57
N LYS A 15 2.62 5.32 -8.05
CA LYS A 15 3.91 5.27 -7.35
C LYS A 15 3.82 5.93 -5.98
N ILE A 16 3.29 7.16 -5.91
CA ILE A 16 3.12 7.89 -4.64
C ILE A 16 2.21 7.12 -3.68
N PHE A 17 1.12 6.55 -4.20
CA PHE A 17 0.21 5.72 -3.39
C PHE A 17 0.94 4.52 -2.77
N LEU A 18 1.68 3.75 -3.57
CA LEU A 18 2.40 2.57 -3.10
C LEU A 18 3.54 2.93 -2.14
N GLU A 19 4.28 4.01 -2.38
CA GLU A 19 5.33 4.48 -1.47
C GLU A 19 4.77 4.76 -0.06
N ASN A 20 3.59 5.36 0.03
CA ASN A 20 2.95 5.64 1.31
C ASN A 20 2.46 4.37 2.02
N VAL A 21 1.80 3.45 1.30
CA VAL A 21 1.30 2.19 1.86
C VAL A 21 2.47 1.30 2.32
N ILE A 22 3.53 1.19 1.53
CA ILE A 22 4.69 0.36 1.85
C ILE A 22 5.44 0.90 3.06
N ARG A 23 5.62 2.23 3.17
CA ARG A 23 6.26 2.85 4.34
C ARG A 23 5.54 2.49 5.65
N ASP A 24 4.21 2.56 5.64
CA ASP A 24 3.40 2.19 6.81
C ASP A 24 3.46 0.67 7.07
N ALA A 25 3.39 -0.17 6.03
CA ALA A 25 3.46 -1.62 6.17
C ALA A 25 4.82 -2.11 6.70
N VAL A 26 5.92 -1.51 6.26
CA VAL A 26 7.27 -1.77 6.79
C VAL A 26 7.35 -1.36 8.26
N THR A 27 6.76 -0.21 8.63
CA THR A 27 6.70 0.23 10.03
C THR A 27 6.01 -0.81 10.92
N TYR A 28 4.89 -1.40 10.49
CA TYR A 28 4.22 -2.48 11.23
C TYR A 28 5.07 -3.76 11.31
N THR A 29 5.76 -4.08 10.23
CA THR A 29 6.65 -5.26 10.15
C THR A 29 7.82 -5.14 11.12
N GLU A 30 8.48 -3.99 11.15
CA GLU A 30 9.59 -3.67 12.04
C GLU A 30 9.14 -3.61 13.50
N HIS A 31 7.98 -2.99 13.77
CA HIS A 31 7.39 -2.95 15.11
C HIS A 31 7.16 -4.36 15.67
N ALA A 32 6.73 -5.29 14.83
CA ALA A 32 6.57 -6.70 15.19
C ALA A 32 7.88 -7.52 15.17
N ARG A 33 9.04 -6.88 14.98
CA ARG A 33 10.39 -7.50 14.89
C ARG A 33 10.48 -8.59 13.82
N ARG A 34 9.72 -8.46 12.73
CA ARG A 34 9.75 -9.36 11.57
C ARG A 34 10.61 -8.76 10.46
N LYS A 35 11.12 -9.61 9.58
CA LYS A 35 11.83 -9.21 8.34
C LYS A 35 10.99 -9.38 7.07
N THR A 36 9.81 -9.97 7.21
CA THR A 36 8.89 -10.27 6.10
C THR A 36 7.59 -9.54 6.35
N VAL A 37 7.22 -8.70 5.38
CA VAL A 37 5.92 -8.04 5.33
C VAL A 37 4.84 -9.09 5.09
N THR A 38 3.82 -9.10 5.94
CA THR A 38 2.66 -9.98 5.82
C THR A 38 1.49 -9.23 5.18
N ALA A 39 0.49 -9.97 4.71
CA ALA A 39 -0.72 -9.36 4.18
C ALA A 39 -1.43 -8.46 5.21
N MET A 40 -1.38 -8.83 6.49
CA MET A 40 -1.97 -8.04 7.57
C MET A 40 -1.28 -6.69 7.78
N ASP A 41 0.05 -6.60 7.59
CA ASP A 41 0.76 -5.32 7.67
C ASP A 41 0.26 -4.34 6.60
N VAL A 42 -0.03 -4.85 5.40
CA VAL A 42 -0.62 -4.06 4.30
C VAL A 42 -2.07 -3.68 4.61
N VAL A 43 -2.87 -4.59 5.15
CA VAL A 43 -4.26 -4.31 5.56
C VAL A 43 -4.29 -3.21 6.62
N TYR A 44 -3.39 -3.25 7.61
CA TYR A 44 -3.29 -2.22 8.64
C TYR A 44 -2.80 -0.88 8.08
N ALA A 45 -1.81 -0.88 7.19
CA ALA A 45 -1.37 0.32 6.48
C ALA A 45 -2.50 0.98 5.68
N LEU A 46 -3.30 0.19 4.96
CA LEU A 46 -4.47 0.69 4.23
C LEU A 46 -5.54 1.24 5.18
N LYS A 47 -5.81 0.54 6.29
CA LYS A 47 -6.78 0.99 7.31
C LYS A 47 -6.38 2.33 7.91
N ARG A 48 -5.08 2.57 8.14
CA ARG A 48 -4.54 3.87 8.59
C ARG A 48 -4.81 5.00 7.59
N GLN A 49 -4.88 4.69 6.30
CA GLN A 49 -5.24 5.64 5.23
C GLN A 49 -6.76 5.72 4.97
N GLY A 50 -7.59 5.12 5.82
CA GLY A 50 -9.06 5.12 5.67
C GLY A 50 -9.58 4.15 4.60
N ARG A 51 -8.76 3.19 4.16
CA ARG A 51 -9.13 2.19 3.14
C ARG A 51 -9.23 0.81 3.77
N THR A 52 -10.39 0.16 3.66
CA THR A 52 -10.58 -1.21 4.19
C THR A 52 -10.47 -2.22 3.07
N LEU A 53 -9.57 -3.20 3.22
CA LEU A 53 -9.36 -4.30 2.30
C LEU A 53 -9.88 -5.60 2.91
N TYR A 54 -10.80 -6.27 2.23
CA TYR A 54 -11.45 -7.51 2.68
C TYR A 54 -10.75 -8.75 2.12
N GLY A 55 -10.87 -9.89 2.81
CA GLY A 55 -10.39 -11.20 2.33
C GLY A 55 -8.98 -11.61 2.80
N PHE A 56 -8.38 -10.90 3.77
CA PHE A 56 -6.99 -11.12 4.20
C PHE A 56 -6.81 -11.45 5.70
N GLY A 57 -7.89 -11.75 6.42
CA GLY A 57 -7.85 -12.06 7.87
C GLY A 57 -7.75 -13.56 8.20
N GLY A 58 -7.24 -14.38 7.28
CA GLY A 58 -7.10 -15.83 7.44
C GLY A 58 -5.79 -16.26 8.09
#